data_AF-A0A397UTE6-F1
#
_entry.id   AF-A0A397UTE6-F1
#
_cell.length_a   1.000
_cell.length_b   1.000
_cell.length_c   1.000
_cell.angle_alpha   90.00
_cell.angle_beta   90.00
_cell.angle_gamma   90.00
#
_symmetry.space_group_name_H-M   'P 1'
#
loop_
_entity.id
_entity.type
_entity.pdbx_description
1 polymer ?
#
loop_
_entity_poly.entity_id
_entity_poly.type
_entity_poly.pdbx_seq_one_letter_code
_entity_poly.pdbx_strand_id
1 'polypeptide(L)' 'LLHIKDSIIDCGPCWTFWQFPMERLCGILQTLVQSHIFPYENLANNIIILDQFDYL' A
#
# COMPACT_ATOMS: atom_id res chain seq x y z
N LEU A 1 -8.24 -9.90 8.80
CA LEU A 1 -6.85 -9.85 9.32
C LEU A 1 -6.19 -11.22 9.53
N LEU A 2 -6.95 -12.31 9.80
CA LEU A 2 -6.37 -13.61 10.17
C LEU A 2 -5.76 -14.41 8.99
N HIS A 3 -6.22 -14.18 7.75
CA HIS A 3 -5.79 -14.94 6.57
C HIS A 3 -4.42 -14.56 6.01
N ILE A 4 -3.92 -13.36 6.32
CA ILE A 4 -2.63 -12.88 5.80
C ILE A 4 -1.48 -13.75 6.33
N LYS A 5 -1.57 -14.22 7.58
CA LYS A 5 -0.52 -15.03 8.20
C LYS A 5 -0.33 -16.38 7.50
N ASP A 6 -1.43 -17.04 7.15
CA ASP A 6 -1.40 -18.33 6.44
C ASP A 6 -0.84 -18.19 5.03
N SER A 7 -1.26 -17.15 4.29
CA SER A 7 -0.72 -16.88 2.95
C SER A 7 0.77 -16.53 2.94
N ILE A 8 1.30 -15.94 4.02
CA ILE A 8 2.74 -15.62 4.14
C ILE A 8 3.60 -16.89 4.26
N ILE A 9 3.07 -17.95 4.88
CA ILE A 9 3.80 -19.21 5.07
C ILE A 9 3.80 -20.02 3.76
N ASP A 10 2.72 -19.95 2.98
CA ASP A 10 2.56 -20.67 1.71
C ASP A 10 3.40 -20.05 0.57
N CYS A 11 3.63 -18.72 0.59
CA CYS A 11 4.28 -17.98 -0.50
C CYS A 11 5.82 -18.05 -0.56
N GLY A 12 6.46 -18.93 0.22
CA GLY A 12 7.92 -19.04 0.29
C GLY A 12 8.56 -17.96 1.18
N PRO A 13 9.88 -17.69 1.06
CA PRO A 13 10.55 -16.72 1.92
C PRO A 13 9.85 -15.37 1.80
N CYS A 14 9.21 -14.95 2.89
CA CYS A 14 8.43 -13.71 2.96
C CYS A 14 9.21 -12.53 2.35
N TRP A 15 10.53 -12.47 2.59
CA TRP A 15 11.38 -11.44 2.02
C TRP A 15 11.39 -11.39 0.49
N THR A 16 11.53 -12.53 -0.21
CA THR A 16 11.64 -12.55 -1.68
C THR A 16 10.31 -12.36 -2.38
N PHE A 17 9.21 -12.88 -1.81
CA PHE A 17 7.89 -12.69 -2.41
C PHE A 17 7.37 -11.27 -2.17
N TRP A 18 7.63 -10.70 -0.99
CA TRP A 18 7.11 -9.37 -0.64
C TRP A 18 7.97 -8.21 -1.13
N GLN A 19 9.20 -8.45 -1.59
CA GLN A 19 10.07 -7.37 -2.09
C GLN A 19 9.42 -6.59 -3.24
N PHE A 20 8.93 -7.28 -4.27
CA PHE A 20 8.31 -6.63 -5.42
C PHE A 20 6.99 -5.90 -5.09
N PRO A 21 6.00 -6.49 -4.41
CA PRO A 21 4.78 -5.79 -4.04
C PRO A 21 5.04 -4.64 -3.06
N MET A 22 6.02 -4.75 -2.16
CA MET A 22 6.40 -3.66 -1.25
C MET A 22 7.01 -2.47 -1.99
N GLU A 23 7.93 -2.72 -2.93
CA GLU A 23 8.52 -1.67 -3.78
C GLU A 23 7.44 -0.94 -4.59
N ARG A 24 6.52 -1.71 -5.20
CA ARG A 24 5.39 -1.15 -5.95
C ARG A 24 4.46 -0.35 -5.06
N LEU A 25 4.13 -0.85 -3.88
CA LEU A 25 3.29 -0.14 -2.90
C LEU A 25 3.95 1.16 -2.46
N CYS A 26 5.25 1.15 -2.17
CA CYS A 26 6.02 2.33 -1.76
C CYS A 26 6.03 3.40 -2.86
N GLY A 27 6.22 3.01 -4.13
CA GLY A 27 6.18 3.94 -5.26
C GLY A 27 4.81 4.61 -5.47
N ILE A 28 3.73 3.85 -5.27
CA ILE A 28 2.36 4.40 -5.28
C ILE A 28 2.19 5.39 -4.11
N LEU A 29 2.61 5.00 -2.91
CA LEU A 29 2.51 5.84 -1.72
C LEU A 29 3.28 7.17 -1.86
N GLN A 30 4.47 7.11 -2.43
CA GLN A 30 5.28 8.30 -2.74
C GLN A 30 4.61 9.20 -3.77
N THR A 31 3.95 8.63 -4.79
CA THR A 31 3.19 9.40 -5.78
C THR A 31 1.97 10.09 -5.17
N LEU A 32 1.35 9.48 -4.16
CA LEU A 32 0.20 10.04 -3.43
C LEU A 32 0.59 11.13 -2.44
N VAL A 33 1.83 11.11 -1.92
CA VAL A 33 2.40 12.19 -1.11
C VAL A 33 2.84 13.34 -2.03
N GLN A 34 1.87 14.07 -2.57
CA GLN A 34 2.14 15.24 -3.42
C GLN A 34 2.44 16.51 -2.62
N SER A 35 1.99 16.59 -1.35
CA SER A 35 2.29 17.74 -0.49
C SER A 35 3.44 17.48 0.46
N HIS A 36 4.47 18.33 0.37
CA HIS A 36 5.62 18.34 1.26
C HIS A 36 5.35 18.99 2.64
N ILE A 37 4.23 19.69 2.80
CA ILE A 37 3.90 20.45 4.02
C ILE A 37 3.07 19.60 5.00
N PHE A 38 2.06 18.89 4.50
CA PHE A 38 1.22 17.97 5.28
C PHE A 38 1.11 16.60 4.59
N PRO A 39 2.20 15.81 4.59
CA PRO A 39 2.29 14.58 3.82
C PRO A 39 1.28 13.52 4.28
N TYR A 40 1.01 13.43 5.59
CA TYR A 40 0.08 12.43 6.14
C TYR A 40 -1.38 12.76 5.86
N GLU A 41 -1.77 14.02 6.00
CA GLU A 41 -3.14 14.47 5.74
C GLU A 41 -3.48 14.36 4.25
N ASN A 42 -2.52 14.71 3.38
CA ASN A 42 -2.69 14.59 1.94
C ASN A 42 -2.75 13.11 1.50
N LEU A 43 -1.88 12.26 2.07
CA LEU A 43 -1.92 10.81 1.82
C LEU A 43 -3.27 10.20 2.24
N ALA A 44 -3.77 10.53 3.43
CA ALA A 44 -5.05 10.01 3.91
C ALA A 44 -6.21 10.43 3.00
N ASN A 45 -6.27 11.70 2.59
CA ASN A 45 -7.30 12.16 1.66
C ASN A 45 -7.22 11.47 0.30
N ASN A 46 -6.01 11.29 -0.24
CA ASN A 46 -5.83 10.58 -1.50
C ASN A 46 -6.22 9.10 -1.42
N ILE A 47 -5.93 8.41 -0.32
CA ILE A 47 -6.35 7.02 -0.11
C ILE A 47 -7.88 6.93 -0.06
N ILE A 48 -8.55 7.86 0.64
CA ILE A 48 -10.02 7.91 0.71
C ILE A 48 -10.63 8.16 -0.68
N ILE A 49 -10.04 9.06 -1.46
CA ILE A 49 -10.48 9.32 -2.84
C ILE A 49 -10.29 8.06 -3.70
N LEU A 50 -9.13 7.41 -3.62
CA LEU A 50 -8.84 6.21 -4.40
C LEU A 50 -9.80 5.05 -4.06
N ASP A 51 -10.10 4.86 -2.77
CA ASP A 51 -11.08 3.88 -2.29
C ASP A 51 -12.48 4.17 -2.87
N GLN A 52 -12.94 5.42 -2.82
CA GLN A 52 -14.23 5.80 -3.42
C GLN A 52 -14.30 5.56 -4.93
N PHE A 53 -13.19 5.69 -5.65
CA PHE A 53 -13.12 5.38 -7.08
C PHE A 53 -13.13 3.87 -7.37
N ASP A 54 -12.59 3.03 -6.48
CA ASP A 54 -12.59 1.57 -6.64
C ASP A 54 -13.99 0.98 -6.42
N TYR A 55 -14.82 1.62 -5.58
CA TYR A 55 -16.21 1.24 -5.34
C TYR A 55 -17.20 1.63 -6.47
N LEU A 56 -16.75 2.32 -7.53
CA LEU A 56 -17.58 2.79 -8.64
C LEU A 56 -17.41 1.94 -9.91
#